data_AF-A0A6V7XS18-F1
#
_entry.id   AF-A0A6V7XS18-F1
#
_cell.length_a   1.000
_cell.length_b   1.000
_cell.length_c   1.000
_cell.angle_alpha   90.00
_cell.angle_beta   90.00
_cell.angle_gamma   90.00
#
_symmetry.space_group_name_H-M   'P 1'
#
loop_
_entity.id
_entity.type
_entity.pdbx_description
1 polymer ?
#
loop_
_entity_poly.entity_id
_entity_poly.type
_entity_poly.pdbx_seq_one_letter_code
_entity_poly.pdbx_strand_id
1 'polypeptide(L)'
;APNSALTIRNLGVQLFPGKLNYFLDAYRQATSISNYSYLFIDLHPSSDPNLRLRTNIIKDKESEENYNSLPIIFLPKNSLH
;
A
#
# COMPACT_ATOMS: atom_id res chain seq x y z
N ALA A 1 1.54 17.58 0.57
CA ALA A 1 1.29 18.85 -0.17
C ALA A 1 0.01 18.70 -0.98
N PRO A 2 -0.85 19.72 -1.12
CA PRO A 2 -2.16 19.60 -1.78
C PRO A 2 -2.11 19.04 -3.22
N ASN A 3 -1.00 19.24 -3.95
CA ASN A 3 -0.81 18.72 -5.31
C ASN A 3 -0.55 17.20 -5.36
N SER A 4 -0.14 16.56 -4.26
CA SER A 4 0.13 15.11 -4.26
C SER A 4 -1.17 14.29 -4.28
N ALA A 5 -2.26 14.80 -3.70
CA ALA A 5 -3.53 14.07 -3.61
C ALA A 5 -4.14 13.77 -4.98
N LEU A 6 -4.12 14.74 -5.91
CA LEU A 6 -4.62 14.53 -7.28
C LEU A 6 -3.77 13.55 -8.07
N THR A 7 -2.44 13.64 -7.95
CA THR A 7 -1.51 12.71 -8.59
C THR A 7 -1.75 11.27 -8.12
N ILE A 8 -1.85 11.06 -6.80
CA ILE A 8 -2.12 9.74 -6.23
C ILE A 8 -3.50 9.22 -6.64
N ARG A 9 -4.51 10.09 -6.70
CA ARG A 9 -5.84 9.72 -7.18
C ARG A 9 -5.80 9.25 -8.64
N ASN A 10 -5.15 10.01 -9.52
CA ASN A 10 -5.05 9.68 -10.94
C ASN A 10 -4.29 8.37 -11.15
N LEU A 11 -3.20 8.16 -10.40
CA LEU A 11 -2.47 6.90 -10.39
C LEU A 11 -3.37 5.73 -9.96
N GLY A 12 -4.15 5.90 -8.89
CA GLY A 12 -5.09 4.89 -8.41
C GLY A 12 -6.15 4.50 -9.44
N VAL A 13 -6.67 5.46 -10.22
CA VAL A 13 -7.63 5.18 -11.31
C VAL A 13 -6.98 4.32 -12.40
N GLN A 14 -5.73 4.61 -12.76
CA GLN A 14 -5.01 3.90 -13.81
C GLN A 14 -4.60 2.48 -13.38
N LEU A 15 -4.11 2.33 -12.15
CA LEU A 15 -3.58 1.05 -11.65
C LEU A 15 -4.67 0.12 -11.10
N PHE A 16 -5.74 0.67 -10.54
CA PHE A 16 -6.83 -0.08 -9.90
C PHE A 16 -8.21 0.38 -10.43
N PRO A 17 -8.54 0.13 -11.71
CA PRO A 17 -9.82 0.50 -12.30
C PRO A 17 -11.00 -0.07 -11.50
N GLY A 18 -12.00 0.77 -11.19
CA GLY A 18 -13.16 0.39 -10.37
C GLY A 18 -12.85 0.17 -8.88
N LYS A 19 -11.59 0.31 -8.44
CA LYS A 19 -11.14 0.02 -7.06
C LYS A 19 -10.37 1.19 -6.43
N LEU A 20 -10.67 2.43 -6.86
CA LEU A 20 -9.98 3.64 -6.38
C LEU A 20 -10.02 3.81 -4.87
N ASN A 21 -11.17 3.57 -4.22
CA ASN A 21 -11.29 3.74 -2.77
C ASN A 21 -10.39 2.79 -1.99
N TYR A 22 -10.29 1.53 -2.46
CA TYR A 22 -9.37 0.54 -1.90
C TYR A 22 -7.91 1.01 -1.98
N PHE A 23 -7.49 1.53 -3.13
CA PHE A 23 -6.14 2.07 -3.30
C PHE A 23 -5.87 3.28 -2.39
N LEU A 24 -6.80 4.24 -2.32
CA LEU A 24 -6.65 5.44 -1.50
C LEU A 24 -6.65 5.13 0.01
N ASP A 25 -7.44 4.15 0.45
CA ASP A 25 -7.43 3.66 1.83
C ASP A 25 -6.06 3.07 2.20
N ALA A 26 -5.49 2.23 1.32
CA ALA A 26 -4.16 1.64 1.52
C ALA A 26 -3.06 2.70 1.55
N TYR A 27 -3.09 3.67 0.62
CA TYR A 27 -2.14 4.78 0.59
C TYR A 27 -2.19 5.59 1.90
N ARG A 28 -3.39 6.01 2.33
CA ARG A 28 -3.55 6.77 3.58
C ARG A 28 -2.99 6.03 4.78
N GLN A 29 -3.33 4.74 4.93
CA GLN A 29 -2.84 3.94 6.04
C GLN A 29 -1.32 3.79 5.99
N ALA A 30 -0.78 3.41 4.83
CA ALA A 30 0.66 3.19 4.65
C ALA A 30 1.50 4.43 4.93
N THR A 31 1.00 5.63 4.62
CA THR A 31 1.75 6.90 4.81
C THR A 31 1.37 7.67 6.07
N SER A 32 0.49 7.13 6.93
CA SER A 32 0.02 7.82 8.14
C SER A 32 0.92 7.63 9.37
N ILE A 33 1.77 6.60 9.36
CA ILE A 33 2.39 6.05 10.58
C ILE A 33 3.69 6.78 10.96
N SER A 34 4.57 7.09 10.00
CA SER A 34 5.91 7.61 10.31
C SER A 34 6.54 8.42 9.18
N ASN A 35 7.61 9.15 9.53
CA ASN A 35 8.59 9.63 8.55
C ASN A 35 9.19 8.42 7.79
N TYR A 36 9.47 8.60 6.50
CA TYR A 36 10.00 7.56 5.60
C TYR A 36 9.05 6.37 5.32
N SER A 37 7.77 6.50 5.65
CA SER A 37 6.75 5.51 5.28
C SER A 37 6.45 5.51 3.77
N TYR A 38 6.00 4.36 3.25
CA TYR A 38 5.76 4.15 1.82
C TYR A 38 4.63 3.15 1.57
N LEU A 39 4.07 3.17 0.36
CA LEU A 39 3.20 2.11 -0.17
C LEU A 39 3.95 1.39 -1.30
N PHE A 40 4.15 0.09 -1.15
CA PHE A 40 4.65 -0.78 -2.19
C PHE A 40 3.51 -1.26 -3.09
N ILE A 41 3.70 -1.13 -4.41
CA ILE A 41 2.71 -1.50 -5.42
C ILE A 41 3.33 -2.54 -6.36
N ASP A 42 2.76 -3.75 -6.38
CA ASP A 42 3.09 -4.79 -7.36
C ASP A 42 2.03 -4.85 -8.45
N LEU A 43 2.47 -4.74 -9.71
CA LEU A 43 1.61 -4.73 -10.89
C LEU A 43 1.90 -5.90 -11.83
N HIS A 44 2.81 -6.81 -11.46
CA HIS A 44 3.12 -7.94 -12.33
C HIS A 44 1.87 -8.86 -12.45
N PRO A 45 1.48 -9.26 -13.66
CA PRO A 45 0.23 -10.00 -13.87
C PRO A 45 0.21 -11.38 -13.22
N SER A 46 1.37 -11.99 -12.99
CA SER A 46 1.48 -13.27 -12.29
C SER A 46 1.63 -13.14 -10.77
N SER A 47 1.71 -11.92 -10.23
CA SER A 47 1.78 -11.72 -8.79
C SER A 47 0.45 -12.03 -8.12
N ASP A 48 0.50 -12.57 -6.91
CA ASP A 48 -0.69 -12.79 -6.08
C ASP A 48 -1.48 -11.49 -5.92
N PRO A 49 -2.76 -11.43 -6.33
CA PRO A 49 -3.60 -10.25 -6.18
C PRO A 49 -3.66 -9.69 -4.75
N ASN A 50 -3.55 -10.54 -3.74
CA ASN A 50 -3.58 -10.15 -2.33
C ASN A 50 -2.29 -9.44 -1.91
N LEU A 51 -1.18 -9.66 -2.61
CA LEU A 51 0.12 -9.05 -2.31
C LEU A 51 0.38 -7.77 -3.13
N ARG A 52 -0.62 -7.23 -3.84
CA ARG A 52 -0.44 -6.05 -4.69
C ARG A 52 -0.12 -4.77 -3.93
N LEU A 53 -0.73 -4.57 -2.76
CA LEU A 53 -0.54 -3.38 -1.93
C LEU A 53 0.02 -3.78 -0.58
N ARG A 54 1.25 -3.33 -0.29
CA ARG A 54 1.97 -3.66 0.93
C ARG A 54 2.69 -2.46 1.50
N THR A 55 2.99 -2.48 2.80
CA THR A 55 4.00 -1.60 3.40
C THR A 55 4.82 -2.41 4.40
N ASN A 56 5.87 -1.79 4.96
CA ASN A 56 6.72 -2.43 5.97
C ASN A 56 7.39 -3.73 5.48
N ILE A 57 7.83 -3.76 4.21
CA ILE A 57 8.54 -4.91 3.60
C ILE A 57 10.06 -4.79 3.70
N ILE A 58 10.58 -3.56 3.74
CA ILE A 58 11.99 -3.24 3.92
C ILE A 58 12.24 -3.21 5.43
N LYS A 59 13.12 -4.10 5.89
CA LYS A 59 13.61 -4.09 7.27
C LYS A 59 14.73 -3.08 7.37
N ASP A 60 14.51 -1.99 8.10
CA ASP A 60 15.60 -1.09 8.47
C ASP A 60 16.44 -1.76 9.56
N LYS A 61 17.76 -1.47 9.59
CA LYS A 61 18.67 -2.07 10.58
C LYS A 61 18.26 -1.78 12.03
N GLU A 62 17.56 -0.68 12.28
CA GLU A 62 16.99 -0.34 13.60
C GLU A 62 15.72 -1.14 13.94
N SER A 63 15.07 -1.76 12.94
CA SER A 63 13.82 -2.50 13.10
C SER A 63 14.01 -4.00 13.36
N GLU A 64 15.24 -4.53 13.28
CA GLU A 64 15.52 -5.94 13.55
C GLU A 64 15.26 -6.34 15.02
N GLU A 65 15.23 -5.38 15.94
CA GLU A 65 14.93 -5.62 17.36
C GLU A 65 13.42 -5.64 17.67
N ASN A 66 12.55 -5.29 16.70
CA ASN A 66 11.10 -5.24 16.91
C ASN A 66 10.36 -6.33 16.11
N TYR A 67 9.88 -7.37 16.79
CA TYR A 67 9.02 -8.44 16.24
C TYR A 67 7.68 -7.94 15.63
N ASN A 68 7.33 -6.67 15.83
CA ASN A 68 6.14 -6.03 15.24
C ASN A 68 6.38 -5.48 13.81
N SER A 69 7.52 -5.79 13.19
CA SER A 69 7.91 -5.36 11.83
C SER A 69 7.33 -6.23 10.70
N LEU A 70 6.18 -6.88 10.91
CA LEU A 70 5.57 -7.69 9.87
C LEU A 70 5.06 -6.80 8.71
N PRO A 71 5.18 -7.27 7.45
CA PRO A 71 4.57 -6.61 6.31
C PRO A 71 3.07 -6.43 6.52
N ILE A 72 2.58 -5.22 6.29
CA ILE A 72 1.14 -4.94 6.28
C ILE A 72 0.64 -5.17 4.87
N ILE A 73 -0.34 -6.05 4.71
CA ILE A 73 -0.97 -6.41 3.44
C ILE A 73 -2.36 -5.77 3.41
N PHE A 74 -2.64 -4.97 2.37
CA PHE A 74 -3.95 -4.36 2.19
C PHE A 74 -4.80 -5.23 1.27
N LEU A 75 -5.92 -5.74 1.79
CA LEU A 75 -6.84 -6.58 1.02
C LEU A 75 -8.01 -5.75 0.48
N PRO A 76 -8.51 -6.05 -0.74
CA PRO A 76 -9.76 -5.46 -1.22
C PRO A 76 -10.94 -5.92 -0.35
N LYS A 77 -11.89 -5.02 -0.09
CA LYS A 77 -13.09 -5.29 0.74
C LYS A 77 -13.94 -6.50 0.29
N ASN A 78 -13.77 -6.95 -0.95
CA ASN A 78 -14.53 -8.08 -1.53
C ASN A 78 -13.72 -9.39 -1.57
N SER A 79 -12.51 -9.45 -0.97
CA SER A 79 -11.67 -10.66 -0.95
C SER A 79 -12.05 -11.68 0.13
N LEU A 80 -13.08 -11.40 0.94
CA LEU A 80 -13.67 -12.35 1.90
C LEU A 80 -14.93 -12.95 1.27
N HIS A 81 -14.75 -13.94 0.41
CA HIS A 81 -15.82 -14.80 -0.10
C HIS A 81 -15.31 -16.23 -0.23
#